data_AF-A0A497KYP4-F1
#
_entry.id   AF-A0A497KYP4-F1
#
_cell.length_a   1.000
_cell.length_b   1.000
_cell.length_c   1.000
_cell.angle_alpha   90.00
_cell.angle_beta   90.00
_cell.angle_gamma   90.00
#
_symmetry.space_group_name_H-M   'P 1'
#
loop_
_entity.id
_entity.type
_entity.pdbx_description
1 polymer ?
#
loop_
_entity_poly.entity_id
_entity_poly.type
_entity_poly.pdbx_seq_one_letter_code
_entity_poly.pdbx_strand_id
1 'polypeptide(L)' 'MTDRQTEQIAMERIRILFNLAEETYPADPALAQRYVDLARRIAMRTRLRLPRDLRRRVCRRCNAFL' A
#
# COMPACT_ATOMS: atom_id res chain seq x y z
N MET A 1 22.17 4.52 2.44
CA MET A 1 21.60 4.92 3.73
C MET A 1 20.22 5.48 3.44
N THR A 2 19.14 4.73 3.70
CA THR A 2 17.79 5.33 3.65
C THR A 2 17.61 6.14 4.92
N ASP A 3 17.36 7.42 4.75
CA ASP A 3 17.14 8.34 5.85
C ASP A 3 15.89 7.90 6.65
N ARG A 4 15.98 7.90 7.98
CA ARG A 4 14.89 7.45 8.87
C ARG A 4 13.61 8.27 8.66
N GLN A 5 13.74 9.52 8.21
CA GLN A 5 12.62 10.37 7.82
C GLN A 5 11.96 9.88 6.51
N THR A 6 12.76 9.40 5.54
CA THR A 6 12.23 8.85 4.28
C THR A 6 11.39 7.60 4.52
N GLU A 7 11.81 6.75 5.47
CA GLU A 7 11.06 5.57 5.86
C GLU A 7 9.71 5.91 6.52
N GLN A 8 9.69 6.91 7.42
CA GLN A 8 8.45 7.39 8.04
C GLN A 8 7.48 7.97 7.01
N ILE A 9 7.95 8.86 6.14
CA ILE A 9 7.11 9.48 5.10
C ILE A 9 6.57 8.42 4.14
N ALA A 10 7.39 7.43 3.76
CA ALA A 10 6.95 6.34 2.91
C ALA A 10 5.89 5.46 3.58
N MET A 11 6.03 5.19 4.89
CA MET A 11 5.04 4.45 5.68
C MET A 11 3.69 5.18 5.74
N GLU A 12 3.71 6.51 5.96
CA GLU A 12 2.52 7.35 5.94
C GLU A 12 1.84 7.35 4.57
N ARG A 13 2.60 7.56 3.49
CA ARG A 13 2.07 7.50 2.12
C ARG A 13 1.43 6.15 1.80
N ILE A 14 2.06 5.06 2.22
CA ILE A 14 1.51 3.71 2.04
C ILE A 14 0.16 3.60 2.77
N ARG A 15 0.06 4.06 4.02
CA ARG A 15 -1.21 4.02 4.77
C ARG A 15 -2.31 4.83 4.11
N ILE A 16 -2.01 6.04 3.63
CA ILE A 16 -2.98 6.90 2.93
C ILE A 16 -3.49 6.20 1.67
N LEU A 17 -2.60 5.61 0.87
CA LEU A 17 -2.98 4.88 -0.34
C LEU A 17 -3.88 3.67 -0.04
N PHE A 18 -3.63 2.97 1.07
CA PHE A 18 -4.48 1.86 1.49
C PHE A 18 -5.87 2.32 1.97
N ASN A 19 -5.96 3.46 2.65
CA ASN A 19 -7.25 4.02 3.05
C ASN A 19 -8.05 4.48 1.81
N LEU A 20 -7.39 5.16 0.87
CA LEU A 20 -8.03 5.54 -0.41
C LEU A 20 -8.48 4.30 -1.21
N ALA A 21 -7.70 3.22 -1.18
CA ALA A 21 -8.11 1.96 -1.79
C ALA A 21 -9.39 1.41 -1.15
N GLU A 22 -9.49 1.44 0.18
CA GLU A 22 -10.67 0.98 0.93
C GLU A 22 -11.93 1.81 0.60
N GLU A 23 -11.79 3.13 0.57
CA GLU A 23 -12.88 4.05 0.23
C GLU A 23 -13.33 3.91 -1.22
N THR A 24 -12.39 3.67 -2.14
CA THR A 24 -12.66 3.59 -3.57
C THR A 24 -13.13 2.20 -4.00
N TYR A 25 -12.76 1.14 -3.29
CA TYR A 25 -13.09 -0.24 -3.63
C TYR A 25 -14.57 -0.50 -3.95
N PRO A 26 -15.57 -0.01 -3.17
CA PRO A 26 -16.97 -0.24 -3.50
C PRO A 26 -17.44 0.48 -4.77
N ALA A 27 -16.77 1.57 -5.17
CA ALA A 27 -17.13 2.35 -6.36
C ALA A 27 -16.35 1.93 -7.61
N ASP A 28 -15.04 1.72 -7.47
CA ASP A 28 -14.13 1.31 -8.54
C ASP A 28 -13.01 0.40 -7.98
N PRO A 29 -13.21 -0.92 -8.05
CA PRO A 29 -12.20 -1.91 -7.65
C PRO A 29 -10.90 -1.82 -8.45
N ALA A 30 -10.95 -1.38 -9.71
CA ALA A 30 -9.75 -1.24 -10.54
C ALA A 30 -8.89 -0.06 -10.10
N LEU A 31 -9.52 1.04 -9.68
CA LEU A 31 -8.81 2.19 -9.10
C LEU A 31 -8.25 1.86 -7.71
N ALA A 32 -9.00 1.15 -6.86
CA ALA A 32 -8.51 0.64 -5.59
C ALA A 32 -7.25 -0.24 -5.78
N GLN A 33 -7.26 -1.12 -6.78
CA GLN A 33 -6.09 -1.94 -7.12
C GLN A 33 -4.87 -1.09 -7.50
N ARG A 34 -5.06 -0.01 -8.27
CA ARG A 34 -3.96 0.91 -8.65
C ARG A 34 -3.33 1.56 -7.42
N TYR A 35 -4.12 1.93 -6.41
CA TYR A 35 -3.59 2.50 -5.16
C TYR A 35 -2.72 1.48 -4.39
N VAL A 36 -3.17 0.23 -4.30
CA VAL A 36 -2.39 -0.86 -3.68
C VAL A 36 -1.09 -1.12 -4.43
N ASP A 37 -1.12 -1.14 -5.76
CA ASP A 37 0.06 -1.35 -6.58
C ASP A 37 1.08 -0.22 -6.37
N LEU A 38 0.62 1.03 -6.28
CA LEU A 38 1.48 2.17 -5.98
C LEU A 38 2.10 2.06 -4.58
N ALA A 39 1.30 1.70 -3.58
CA ALA A 39 1.78 1.49 -2.21
C ALA A 39 2.86 0.41 -2.14
N ARG A 40 2.70 -0.69 -2.88
CA ARG A 40 3.70 -1.76 -2.96
C ARG A 40 4.98 -1.33 -3.68
N ARG A 41 4.88 -0.55 -4.76
CA ARG A 41 6.07 0.01 -5.43
C ARG A 41 6.86 0.91 -4.50
N ILE A 42 6.19 1.74 -3.70
CA ILE A 42 6.85 2.57 -2.68
C ILE A 42 7.57 1.68 -1.67
N ALA A 43 6.86 0.69 -1.10
CA ALA A 43 7.44 -0.24 -0.12
C ALA A 43 8.66 -0.99 -0.66
N MET A 44 8.62 -1.46 -1.93
CA MET A 44 9.75 -2.12 -2.57
C MET A 44 10.94 -1.17 -2.77
N ARG A 45 10.69 0.06 -3.22
CA ARG A 45 11.75 1.06 -3.47
C ARG A 45 12.44 1.49 -2.17
N THR A 46 11.67 1.64 -1.09
CA THR A 46 12.22 2.01 0.23
C THR A 46 12.65 0.80 1.06
N ARG A 47 12.52 -0.42 0.53
CA ARG A 47 12.77 -1.69 1.23
C ARG A 47 12.02 -1.81 2.56
N LEU A 48 10.88 -1.13 2.68
CA LEU A 48 10.03 -1.19 3.86
C LEU A 48 9.25 -2.50 3.91
N ARG A 49 9.23 -3.10 5.10
CA ARG A 49 8.31 -4.21 5.38
C ARG A 49 6.92 -3.65 5.62
N LEU A 50 5.97 -4.01 4.76
CA LEU A 50 4.57 -3.71 4.97
C LEU A 50 4.10 -4.25 6.34
N PRO A 51 3.48 -3.43 7.19
CA PRO A 51 2.92 -3.87 8.45
C PRO A 51 1.85 -4.94 8.24
N ARG A 52 1.65 -5.79 9.26
CA ARG A 52 0.79 -6.98 9.16
C ARG A 52 -0.64 -6.65 8.75
N ASP A 53 -1.17 -5.51 9.18
CA ASP A 53 -2.54 -5.08 8.90
C ASP A 53 -2.75 -4.83 7.40
N LEU A 54 -1.84 -4.06 6.78
CA LEU A 54 -1.88 -3.79 5.34
C LEU A 54 -1.61 -5.05 4.51
N ARG A 55 -0.75 -5.94 5.02
CA ARG A 55 -0.45 -7.23 4.38
C ARG A 55 -1.63 -8.21 4.38
N ARG A 56 -2.64 -8.01 5.22
CA ARG A 56 -3.88 -8.84 5.25
C ARG A 56 -4.94 -8.31 4.31
N ARG A 57 -4.92 -7.00 4.02
CA ARG A 57 -5.81 -6.32 3.05
C ARG A 57 -5.43 -6.55 1.58
N VAL A 58 -4.37 -7.32 1.34
CA VAL A 58 -3.94 -7.68 -0.01
C VAL A 58 -3.81 -9.19 -0.12
N CYS A 59 -4.46 -9.76 -1.12
CA CYS A 59 -4.33 -11.15 -1.52
C CYS A 59 -2.86 -11.46 -1.85
N ARG A 60 -2.24 -12.41 -1.15
CA ARG A 60 -0.83 -12.80 -1.41
C ARG A 60 -0.62 -13.51 -2.74
N ARG A 61 -1.68 -14.09 -3.30
CA ARG A 61 -1.63 -14.90 -4.53
C ARG A 61 -1.91 -14.08 -5.77
N CYS A 62 -2.94 -13.23 -5.69
CA CYS A 62 -3.47 -12.45 -6.77
C CYS A 62 -3.09 -10.96 -6.70
N ASN A 63 -2.49 -10.53 -5.60
CA ASN A 63 -2.18 -9.12 -5.30
C ASN A 63 -3.39 -8.19 -5.29
N ALA A 64 -4.60 -8.75 -5.38
CA ALA A 64 -5.85 -8.02 -5.31
C ALA A 64 -6.06 -7.38 -3.94
N PHE A 65 -6.62 -6.17 -3.90
CA PHE A 65 -7.21 -5.60 -2.70
C PHE A 65 -8.42 -6.44 -2.26
N LEU A 66 -8.53 -6.71 -0.95
CA LEU A 66 -9.58 -7.53 -0.33
C LEU A 66 -10.51 -6.68 0.52
#